data_AF-A0A389MPI6-F1
#
_entry.id   AF-A0A389MPI6-F1
#
_cell.length_a   1.000
_cell.length_b   1.000
_cell.length_c   1.000
_cell.angle_alpha   90.00
_cell.angle_beta   90.00
_cell.angle_gamma   90.00
#
_symmetry.space_group_name_H-M   'P 1'
#
loop_
_entity.id
_entity.type
_entity.pdbx_description
1 polymer ?
#
loop_
_entity_poly.entity_id
_entity_poly.type
_entity_poly.pdbx_seq_one_letter_code
_entity_poly.pdbx_strand_id
1 'polypeptide(L)'
;MIIDVIDKRAYRSVMADSSPIPIDTSPLIREAVKLVGSQARLARALGISQPRVNQLARRTSCCSAEVAIAVERATQGAIPRWKLRPDLWKSATQAKRELS
;
A
#
# COMPACT_ATOMS: atom_id res chain seq x y z
N MET A 1 -19.72 -15.62 -1.63
CA MET A 1 -18.39 -14.98 -1.79
C MET A 1 -18.64 -13.46 -1.81
N ILE A 2 -18.89 -12.77 -0.69
CA ILE A 2 -17.94 -12.39 0.39
C ILE A 2 -16.64 -11.92 -0.27
N ILE A 3 -16.32 -10.64 -0.50
CA ILE A 3 -16.47 -9.40 0.30
C ILE A 3 -16.67 -8.22 -0.67
N ASP A 4 -17.51 -7.28 -0.26
CA ASP A 4 -17.96 -6.09 -0.98
C ASP A 4 -16.89 -5.24 -1.65
N VAL A 5 -17.22 -4.90 -2.89
CA VAL A 5 -16.73 -3.78 -3.68
C VAL A 5 -16.90 -2.50 -2.86
N ILE A 6 -15.82 -2.00 -2.28
CA ILE A 6 -15.78 -0.64 -1.73
C ILE A 6 -16.22 0.30 -2.86
N ASP A 7 -17.39 0.91 -2.70
CA ASP A 7 -17.98 1.87 -3.62
C ASP A 7 -16.97 2.99 -3.91
N LYS A 8 -16.73 3.24 -5.20
CA LYS A 8 -15.82 4.30 -5.69
C LYS A 8 -16.20 5.69 -5.14
N ARG A 9 -17.48 5.88 -4.75
CA ARG A 9 -18.03 7.09 -4.15
C ARG A 9 -17.68 7.19 -2.65
N ALA A 10 -17.70 6.07 -1.94
CA ALA A 10 -17.29 6.01 -0.54
C ALA A 10 -15.80 6.31 -0.37
N TYR A 11 -14.95 5.82 -1.28
CA TYR A 11 -13.49 6.09 -1.26
C TYR A 11 -13.15 7.59 -1.34
N ARG A 12 -13.85 8.35 -2.19
CA ARG A 12 -13.63 9.81 -2.32
C ARG A 12 -14.20 10.60 -1.15
N SER A 13 -15.22 10.07 -0.47
CA SER A 13 -15.89 10.71 0.67
C SER A 13 -15.19 10.44 2.00
N VAL A 14 -14.67 9.23 2.22
CA VAL A 14 -13.98 8.83 3.47
C VAL A 14 -12.63 9.53 3.62
N MET A 15 -12.01 9.97 2.52
CA MET A 15 -10.73 10.70 2.51
C MET A 15 -10.85 12.21 2.75
N ALA A 16 -12.05 12.72 3.06
CA ALA A 16 -12.28 14.14 3.33
C ALA A 16 -12.03 14.54 4.80
N ASP A 17 -11.97 13.58 5.73
CA ASP A 17 -11.89 13.88 7.16
C ASP A 17 -10.77 13.08 7.85
N SER A 18 -9.78 13.82 8.37
CA SER A 18 -8.68 13.40 9.28
C SER A 18 -7.39 12.74 8.71
N SER A 19 -6.39 13.63 8.51
CA SER A 19 -4.91 13.46 8.49
C SER A 19 -4.19 13.24 7.13
N PRO A 20 -3.05 13.94 6.87
CA PRO A 20 -2.93 14.71 5.64
C PRO A 20 -1.64 14.41 4.86
N ILE A 21 -1.63 13.41 3.99
CA ILE A 21 -1.03 13.49 2.64
C ILE A 21 -1.57 12.29 1.84
N PRO A 22 -2.34 12.47 0.75
CA PRO A 22 -2.69 11.35 -0.11
C PRO A 22 -1.44 10.89 -0.87
N ILE A 23 -0.59 10.08 -0.23
CA ILE A 23 0.59 9.53 -0.88
C ILE A 23 0.13 8.67 -2.06
N ASP A 24 0.69 8.95 -3.24
CA ASP A 24 0.51 8.08 -4.38
C ASP A 24 1.23 6.76 -4.16
N THR A 25 0.48 5.73 -3.78
CA THR A 25 1.01 4.37 -3.65
C THR A 25 1.16 3.67 -4.99
N SER A 26 0.52 4.15 -6.07
CA SER A 26 0.59 3.49 -7.38
C SER A 26 1.98 3.40 -7.98
N PRO A 27 2.86 4.42 -7.95
CA PRO A 27 4.23 4.28 -8.43
C PRO A 27 5.00 3.23 -7.63
N LEU A 28 4.78 3.17 -6.31
CA LEU A 28 5.43 2.18 -5.43
C LEU A 28 4.97 0.76 -5.76
N ILE A 29 3.67 0.55 -5.98
CA ILE A 29 3.16 -0.76 -6.38
C ILE A 29 3.68 -1.16 -7.75
N ARG A 30 3.77 -0.23 -8.71
CA ARG A 30 4.36 -0.52 -10.04
C ARG A 30 5.85 -0.85 -9.94
N GLU A 31 6.58 -0.17 -9.07
CA GLU A 31 7.97 -0.47 -8.78
C GLU A 31 8.12 -1.85 -8.12
N ALA A 32 7.28 -2.19 -7.15
CA ALA A 32 7.24 -3.52 -6.54
C ALA A 32 6.99 -4.60 -7.60
N VAL A 33 6.07 -4.36 -8.55
CA VAL A 33 5.80 -5.27 -9.67
C VAL A 33 7.04 -5.44 -10.56
N LYS A 34 7.80 -4.37 -10.82
CA LYS A 34 9.04 -4.44 -11.61
C LYS A 34 10.13 -5.23 -10.87
N LEU A 35 10.32 -4.99 -9.57
CA LEU A 35 11.30 -5.70 -8.74
C LEU A 35 11.00 -7.20 -8.66
N VAL A 36 9.73 -7.55 -8.48
CA VAL A 36 9.27 -8.95 -8.40
C VAL A 36 9.12 -9.60 -9.79
N GLY A 37 9.09 -8.80 -10.85
CA GLY A 37 9.07 -9.20 -12.26
C GLY A 37 7.67 -9.29 -12.88
N SER A 38 6.61 -9.53 -12.11
CA SER A 38 5.23 -9.48 -12.65
C SER A 38 4.16 -9.26 -11.58
N GLN A 39 2.98 -8.80 -12.01
CA GLN A 39 1.82 -8.60 -11.12
C GLN A 39 1.34 -9.92 -10.51
N ALA A 40 1.38 -11.01 -11.27
CA ALA A 40 0.97 -12.32 -10.77
C ALA A 40 1.96 -12.88 -9.73
N ARG A 41 3.27 -12.65 -9.92
CA ARG A 41 4.29 -13.04 -8.92
C ARG A 41 4.16 -12.21 -7.66
N LEU A 42 3.94 -10.90 -7.79
CA LEU A 42 3.65 -10.04 -6.64
C LEU A 42 2.38 -10.48 -5.92
N ALA A 43 1.29 -10.75 -6.64
CA ALA A 43 0.03 -11.23 -6.06
C ALA A 43 0.24 -12.52 -5.23
N ARG A 44 0.97 -13.49 -5.78
CA ARG A 44 1.32 -14.74 -5.08
C ARG A 44 2.18 -14.49 -3.85
N ALA A 45 3.19 -13.61 -3.94
CA ALA A 45 4.05 -13.25 -2.82
C ALA A 45 3.27 -12.54 -1.69
N LEU A 46 2.25 -11.77 -2.05
CA LEU A 46 1.37 -11.07 -1.12
C LEU A 46 0.21 -11.93 -0.59
N GLY A 47 -0.03 -13.11 -1.17
CA GLY A 47 -1.20 -13.94 -0.84
C GLY A 47 -2.54 -13.32 -1.26
N ILE A 48 -2.55 -12.40 -2.23
CA ILE A 48 -3.76 -11.72 -2.73
C ILE A 48 -4.02 -12.02 -4.20
N SER A 49 -5.19 -11.65 -4.69
CA SER A 49 -5.53 -11.82 -6.11
C SER A 49 -4.81 -10.81 -7.01
N GLN A 50 -4.45 -11.19 -8.24
CA GLN A 50 -3.86 -10.27 -9.22
C GLN A 50 -4.74 -9.04 -9.53
N PRO A 51 -6.09 -9.16 -9.63
CA PRO A 51 -6.95 -7.99 -9.77
C PRO A 51 -6.82 -7.00 -8.62
N ARG A 52 -6.59 -7.49 -7.38
CA ARG A 52 -6.34 -6.62 -6.23
C ARG A 52 -5.05 -5.84 -6.38
N VAL A 53 -3.98 -6.46 -6.86
CA VAL A 53 -2.72 -5.76 -7.20
C VAL A 53 -2.96 -4.67 -8.26
N ASN A 54 -3.76 -4.96 -9.29
CA ASN A 54 -4.09 -3.99 -10.32
C ASN A 54 -4.88 -2.79 -9.76
N GLN A 55 -5.84 -3.03 -8.85
CA GLN A 55 -6.58 -1.95 -8.18
C GLN A 55 -5.64 -1.03 -7.39
N LEU A 56 -4.67 -1.61 -6.66
CA LEU A 56 -3.65 -0.86 -5.93
C LEU A 56 -2.75 -0.04 -6.88
N ALA A 57 -2.34 -0.63 -8.01
CA ALA A 57 -1.52 0.03 -9.05
C ALA A 57 -2.27 1.14 -9.82
N ARG A 58 -3.61 1.17 -9.74
CA ARG A 58 -4.50 2.16 -10.36
C ARG A 58 -5.11 3.13 -9.34
N ARG A 59 -4.66 3.11 -8.09
CA ARG A 59 -5.19 3.94 -6.98
C ARG A 59 -6.71 3.77 -6.79
N THR A 60 -7.24 2.61 -7.14
CA THR A 60 -8.67 2.30 -7.00
C THR A 60 -8.98 1.77 -5.60
N SER A 61 -7.97 1.41 -4.82
CA SER A 61 -8.12 0.94 -3.45
C SER A 61 -6.93 1.32 -2.57
N CYS A 62 -7.19 1.46 -1.26
CA CYS A 62 -6.14 1.68 -0.27
C CYS A 62 -5.29 0.43 -0.05
N CYS A 63 -4.01 0.67 0.23
CA CYS A 63 -3.10 -0.35 0.75
C CYS A 63 -3.43 -0.60 2.23
N SER A 64 -3.89 -1.80 2.56
CA SER A 64 -4.06 -2.24 3.96
C SER A 64 -2.70 -2.40 4.63
N ALA A 65 -2.67 -2.38 5.97
CA ALA A 65 -1.43 -2.55 6.74
C ALA A 65 -0.71 -3.86 6.40
N GLU A 66 -1.47 -4.96 6.32
CA GLU A 66 -0.97 -6.29 5.96
C GLU A 66 -0.32 -6.31 4.59
N VAL A 67 -0.95 -5.67 3.60
CA VAL A 67 -0.42 -5.56 2.24
C VAL A 67 0.87 -4.76 2.22
N ALA A 68 0.96 -3.67 3.00
CA ALA A 68 2.17 -2.87 3.07
C ALA A 68 3.36 -3.66 3.66
N ILE A 69 3.12 -4.46 4.71
CA ILE A 69 4.13 -5.37 5.28
C ILE A 69 4.52 -6.46 4.27
N ALA A 70 3.53 -7.04 3.57
CA ALA A 70 3.78 -8.07 2.58
C ALA A 70 4.58 -7.54 1.38
N VAL A 71 4.31 -6.32 0.92
CA VAL A 71 5.09 -5.64 -0.14
C VAL A 71 6.52 -5.40 0.31
N GLU A 72 6.74 -4.91 1.53
CA GLU A 72 8.09 -4.72 2.09
C GLU A 72 8.88 -6.03 2.09
N ARG A 73 8.26 -7.14 2.53
CA ARG A 73 8.88 -8.48 2.51
C ARG A 73 9.15 -8.97 1.09
N ALA A 74 8.17 -8.83 0.19
CA ALA A 74 8.28 -9.28 -1.21
C ALA A 74 9.32 -8.48 -2.01
N THR A 75 9.59 -7.24 -1.61
CA THR A 75 10.59 -6.35 -2.23
C THR A 75 11.91 -6.34 -1.46
N GLN A 76 12.07 -7.24 -0.47
CA GLN A 76 13.27 -7.34 0.36
C GLN A 76 13.70 -6.00 1.00
N GLY A 77 12.72 -5.18 1.38
CA GLY A 77 12.95 -3.87 2.01
C GLY A 77 13.19 -2.71 1.04
N ALA A 78 13.20 -2.93 -0.28
CA ALA A 78 13.34 -1.84 -1.25
C ALA A 78 12.17 -0.85 -1.19
N ILE A 79 10.96 -1.34 -0.92
CA ILE A 79 9.77 -0.52 -0.69
C ILE A 79 9.32 -0.71 0.76
N PRO A 80 9.71 0.20 1.66
CA PRO A 80 9.37 0.04 3.07
C PRO A 80 7.90 0.38 3.34
N ARG A 81 7.32 -0.29 4.34
CA ARG A 81 5.89 -0.18 4.66
C ARG A 81 5.43 1.23 5.04
N TRP A 82 6.31 2.03 5.68
CA TRP A 82 6.03 3.43 6.02
C TRP A 82 5.92 4.34 4.80
N LYS A 83 6.50 3.96 3.65
CA LYS A 83 6.34 4.72 2.39
C LYS A 83 4.96 4.46 1.76
N LEU A 84 4.36 3.30 2.03
CA LEU A 84 3.02 2.93 1.58
C LEU A 84 1.91 3.45 2.51
N ARG A 85 2.16 3.44 3.83
CA ARG A 85 1.23 3.94 4.85
C ARG A 85 2.00 4.72 5.93
N PRO A 86 2.33 6.00 5.67
CA PRO A 86 2.97 6.85 6.66
C PRO A 86 2.08 7.08 7.89
N ASP A 87 0.76 7.00 7.73
CA ASP A 87 -0.21 7.22 8.82
C ASP A 87 -0.14 6.13 9.91
N LEU A 88 0.25 4.91 9.52
CA LEU A 88 0.34 3.77 10.46
C LEU A 88 1.73 3.61 11.05
N TRP A 89 2.76 3.96 10.28
CA TRP A 89 4.15 3.83 10.70
C TRP A 89 4.84 5.18 10.57
N LYS A 90 5.04 5.84 11.71
CA LYS A 90 6.03 6.91 11.81
C LYS A 90 7.36 6.36 11.33
N SER A 91 8.01 7.05 10.38
CA SER A 91 9.32 6.61 9.88
C SER A 91 10.32 6.51 11.04
N ALA A 92 11.30 5.60 10.95
CA ALA A 92 12.35 5.49 11.96
C ALA A 92 13.09 6.83 12.19
N THR A 93 13.11 7.69 11.17
CA THR A 93 13.59 9.08 11.24
C THR A 93 12.81 9.95 12.21
N GLN A 94 11.49 9.75 12.37
CA GLN A 94 10.67 10.50 13.32
C GLN A 94 10.76 9.95 14.74
N ALA A 95 10.91 8.64 14.91
CA ALA A 95 11.14 8.02 16.23
C ALA A 95 12.42 8.55 16.91
N LYS A 96 13.44 8.92 16.12
CA LYS A 96 14.68 9.54 16.64
C LYS A 96 14.52 10.98 17.11
N ARG A 97 13.51 11.72 16.62
CA ARG A 97 13.27 13.13 16.99
C ARG A 97 12.49 13.29 18.29
N GLU A 98 11.66 12.32 18.66
CA GLU A 98 10.86 12.35 19.90
C GLU A 98 11.65 11.87 21.14
N LEU A 99 12.88 11.38 20.95
CA LEU A 99 13.78 10.91 22.02
C LEU A 99 14.97 11.87 22.27
N SER A 100 14.86 13.14 21.85
CA SER A 100 15.82 14.22 22.14
C SER A 100 15.20 15.31 22.98
#